data_AF-A0A2A2GNM0-F1
#
_entry.id   AF-A0A2A2GNM0-F1
#
_cell.length_a   1.000
_cell.length_b   1.000
_cell.length_c   1.000
_cell.angle_alpha   90.00
_cell.angle_beta   90.00
_cell.angle_gamma   90.00
#
_symmetry.space_group_name_H-M   'P 1'
#
loop_
_entity.id
_entity.type
_entity.pdbx_description
1 polymer ?
#
loop_
_entity_poly.entity_id
_entity_poly.type
_entity_poly.pdbx_seq_one_letter_code
_entity_poly.pdbx_strand_id
1 'polypeptide(L)'
;MLLVGPLADPLMMAALGLEPAGDPVALPGRLSGGGRAGIALDGWPGWDRDAPGGITAQPVEANDRLSRYAGIMDLQPVQATEGRVLGAVPGTRSRDGTFQAELAAQVAADLLARDPAQPAQAIRARLPMIAWWAAARLRAAAERGEALPPGPEGEDRLRIEGRDEPYGKYFSVESLRLTHRLHQGGWSEPLERAVFVSGDAVVVLPWDPARDRVLLVDQFRAGPAARGDAQPWIFEPVAGRIDAGETPRSTALREAVEETGLTLTGLIPAPAFYPTPGIAAEFIYGFIGIADLPDGIATVTGLPSEGEDIRGQLVSRDELMRMVLDGRIVSGPLMILALWLNRMAGELKQSLVPG
;
A
#
# COMPACT_ATOMS: atom_id res chain seq x y z
N MET A 1 -20.95 -25.35 -5.74
CA MET A 1 -20.76 -24.01 -6.36
C MET A 1 -19.69 -24.16 -7.42
N LEU A 2 -19.75 -23.40 -8.52
CA LEU A 2 -18.69 -23.38 -9.54
C LEU A 2 -17.89 -22.07 -9.39
N LEU A 3 -16.58 -22.14 -9.18
CA LEU A 3 -15.72 -20.96 -9.13
C LEU A 3 -15.06 -20.74 -10.49
N VAL A 4 -14.95 -19.49 -10.94
CA VAL A 4 -14.27 -19.14 -12.20
C VAL A 4 -13.25 -18.04 -12.00
N GLY A 5 -12.29 -17.96 -12.93
CA GLY A 5 -11.32 -16.88 -13.00
C GLY A 5 -10.50 -16.74 -11.72
N PRO A 6 -10.20 -15.51 -11.27
CA PRO A 6 -9.40 -15.25 -10.08
C PRO A 6 -9.88 -15.93 -8.79
N LEU A 7 -11.18 -16.17 -8.63
CA LEU A 7 -11.71 -16.82 -7.42
C LEU A 7 -11.39 -18.31 -7.35
N ALA A 8 -11.14 -18.94 -8.51
CA ALA A 8 -10.72 -20.34 -8.62
C ALA A 8 -9.20 -20.52 -8.54
N ASP A 9 -8.44 -19.43 -8.35
CA ASP A 9 -7.00 -19.51 -8.16
C ASP A 9 -6.67 -20.30 -6.87
N PRO A 10 -5.64 -21.18 -6.88
CA PRO A 10 -5.30 -21.98 -5.70
C PRO A 10 -5.02 -21.18 -4.43
N LEU A 11 -4.37 -20.01 -4.53
CA LEU A 11 -4.09 -19.17 -3.36
C LEU A 11 -5.37 -18.55 -2.80
N MET A 12 -6.30 -18.16 -3.67
CA MET A 12 -7.62 -17.68 -3.27
C MET A 12 -8.44 -18.79 -2.61
N MET A 13 -8.48 -19.98 -3.21
CA MET A 13 -9.20 -21.12 -2.63
C MET A 13 -8.64 -21.48 -1.25
N ALA A 14 -7.31 -21.51 -1.10
CA ALA A 14 -6.66 -21.76 0.19
C ALA A 14 -7.03 -20.70 1.24
N ALA A 15 -7.00 -19.40 0.90
CA ALA A 15 -7.39 -18.32 1.81
C ALA A 15 -8.86 -18.43 2.27
N LEU A 16 -9.73 -18.95 1.40
CA LEU A 16 -11.15 -19.20 1.67
C LEU A 16 -11.41 -20.57 2.33
N GLY A 17 -10.39 -21.40 2.51
CA GLY A 17 -10.52 -22.75 3.08
C GLY A 17 -11.36 -23.68 2.20
N LEU A 18 -11.14 -23.61 0.88
CA LEU A 18 -11.86 -24.38 -0.13
C LEU A 18 -10.93 -25.39 -0.79
N GLU A 19 -11.45 -26.58 -1.04
CA GLU A 19 -10.80 -27.62 -1.82
C GLU A 19 -11.61 -27.94 -3.08
N PRO A 20 -10.96 -28.39 -4.17
CA PRO A 20 -11.63 -28.95 -5.34
C PRO A 20 -12.59 -30.09 -4.95
N ALA A 21 -13.86 -29.99 -5.33
CA ALA A 21 -14.88 -31.03 -5.08
C ALA A 21 -15.06 -31.99 -6.27
N GLY A 22 -14.20 -31.90 -7.29
CA GLY A 22 -14.26 -32.70 -8.50
C GLY A 22 -13.45 -32.09 -9.64
N ASP A 23 -13.50 -32.75 -10.80
CA ASP A 23 -12.80 -32.30 -12.00
C ASP A 23 -13.35 -30.95 -12.50
N PRO A 24 -12.49 -30.09 -13.08
CA PRO A 24 -12.93 -28.83 -13.65
C PRO A 24 -14.00 -29.01 -14.75
N VAL A 25 -14.97 -28.09 -14.77
CA VAL A 25 -16.09 -28.08 -15.72
C VAL A 25 -15.87 -26.98 -16.75
N ALA A 26 -16.07 -27.28 -18.03
CA ALA A 26 -16.05 -26.27 -19.08
C ALA A 26 -17.38 -25.50 -19.13
N LEU A 27 -17.31 -24.18 -19.13
CA LEU A 27 -18.45 -23.29 -19.32
C LEU A 27 -18.28 -22.48 -20.61
N PRO A 28 -19.36 -22.10 -21.31
CA PRO A 28 -19.26 -21.27 -22.51
C PRO A 28 -18.83 -19.84 -22.18
N GLY A 29 -18.28 -19.15 -23.18
CA GLY A 29 -17.98 -17.74 -23.10
C GLY A 29 -16.51 -17.40 -22.88
N ARG A 30 -16.26 -16.16 -22.46
CA ARG A 30 -14.93 -15.61 -22.20
C ARG A 30 -14.95 -14.68 -20.98
N LEU A 31 -13.87 -14.71 -20.19
CA LEU A 31 -13.61 -13.70 -19.16
C LEU A 31 -12.79 -12.53 -19.73
N SER A 32 -13.09 -11.32 -19.26
CA SER A 32 -12.36 -10.08 -19.61
C SER A 32 -12.08 -9.24 -18.36
N GLY A 33 -10.92 -8.58 -18.31
CA GLY A 33 -10.42 -7.90 -17.12
C GLY A 33 -10.07 -8.84 -15.96
N GLY A 34 -10.23 -8.39 -14.71
CA GLY A 34 -10.01 -9.21 -13.51
C GLY A 34 -8.66 -9.00 -12.81
N GLY A 35 -7.78 -8.13 -13.30
CA GLY A 35 -6.46 -7.88 -12.70
C GLY A 35 -6.50 -7.37 -11.25
N ARG A 36 -7.63 -6.77 -10.84
CA ARG A 36 -7.89 -6.23 -9.49
C ARG A 36 -8.88 -7.06 -8.69
N ALA A 37 -9.22 -8.26 -9.14
CA ALA A 37 -10.16 -9.14 -8.47
C ALA A 37 -9.68 -9.44 -7.04
N GLY A 38 -10.60 -9.37 -6.07
CA GLY A 38 -10.26 -9.54 -4.66
C GLY A 38 -9.53 -8.39 -3.99
N ILE A 39 -9.18 -7.32 -4.73
CA ILE A 39 -8.48 -6.13 -4.20
C ILE A 39 -9.38 -4.91 -4.25
N ALA A 40 -10.07 -4.71 -5.37
CA ALA A 40 -11.07 -3.66 -5.56
C ALA A 40 -12.46 -4.27 -5.76
N LEU A 41 -13.50 -3.54 -5.34
CA LEU A 41 -14.88 -4.01 -5.42
C LEU A 41 -15.34 -4.25 -6.87
N ASP A 42 -14.95 -3.36 -7.78
CA ASP A 42 -15.22 -3.44 -9.22
C ASP A 42 -14.16 -4.24 -9.98
N GLY A 43 -13.24 -4.91 -9.28
CA GLY A 43 -12.09 -5.58 -9.85
C GLY A 43 -12.35 -6.96 -10.45
N TRP A 44 -13.54 -7.54 -10.24
CA TRP A 44 -13.89 -8.86 -10.74
C TRP A 44 -14.05 -8.89 -12.28
N PRO A 45 -13.66 -9.99 -12.95
CA PRO A 45 -13.75 -10.09 -14.40
C PRO A 45 -15.21 -10.08 -14.88
N GLY A 46 -15.42 -9.54 -16.07
CA GLY A 46 -16.67 -9.68 -16.80
C GLY A 46 -16.74 -11.04 -17.49
N TRP A 47 -17.87 -11.72 -17.41
CA TRP A 47 -18.18 -12.94 -18.15
C TRP A 47 -19.17 -12.66 -19.28
N ASP A 48 -18.65 -12.69 -20.51
CA ASP A 48 -19.46 -12.71 -21.72
C ASP A 48 -19.73 -14.17 -22.10
N ARG A 49 -20.99 -14.60 -21.91
CA ARG A 49 -21.43 -15.99 -22.12
C ARG A 49 -21.62 -16.34 -23.58
N ASP A 50 -21.89 -15.33 -24.40
CA ASP A 50 -22.22 -15.49 -25.82
C ASP A 50 -20.97 -15.36 -26.70
N ALA A 51 -19.87 -14.84 -26.14
CA ALA A 51 -18.57 -14.82 -26.79
C ALA A 51 -18.10 -16.25 -27.16
N PRO A 52 -17.46 -16.42 -28.34
CA PRO A 52 -16.90 -17.70 -28.72
C PRO A 52 -15.76 -18.11 -27.77
N GLY A 53 -15.76 -19.38 -27.38
CA GLY A 53 -14.76 -19.98 -26.50
C GLY A 53 -15.39 -20.68 -25.30
N GLY A 54 -14.53 -20.98 -24.33
CA GLY A 54 -14.96 -21.52 -23.06
C GLY A 54 -14.00 -21.12 -21.94
N ILE A 55 -14.51 -21.17 -20.72
CA ILE A 55 -13.77 -20.92 -19.50
C ILE A 55 -13.81 -22.16 -18.63
N THR A 56 -12.78 -22.33 -17.80
CA THR A 56 -12.73 -23.43 -16.84
C THR A 56 -13.34 -22.98 -15.52
N ALA A 57 -14.20 -23.81 -14.95
CA ALA A 57 -14.78 -23.61 -13.64
C ALA A 57 -14.38 -24.75 -12.70
N GLN A 58 -14.00 -24.41 -11.47
CA GLN A 58 -13.65 -25.38 -10.43
C GLN A 58 -14.85 -25.65 -9.53
N PRO A 59 -15.40 -26.89 -9.48
CA PRO A 59 -16.40 -27.25 -8.49
C PRO A 59 -15.84 -27.19 -7.08
N VAL A 60 -16.61 -26.60 -6.15
CA VAL A 60 -16.31 -26.56 -4.71
C VAL A 60 -17.58 -26.74 -3.89
N GLU A 61 -17.41 -27.27 -2.67
CA GLU A 61 -18.41 -27.18 -1.61
C GLU A 61 -18.36 -25.78 -0.98
N ALA A 62 -19.48 -25.07 -0.97
CA ALA A 62 -19.52 -23.72 -0.40
C ALA A 62 -19.47 -23.81 1.14
N ASN A 63 -18.64 -22.97 1.76
CA ASN A 63 -18.51 -22.84 3.20
C ASN A 63 -18.84 -21.41 3.67
N ASP A 64 -18.91 -21.20 4.98
CA ASP A 64 -19.24 -19.90 5.57
C ASP A 64 -18.22 -18.81 5.22
N ARG A 65 -16.95 -19.19 5.04
CA ARG A 65 -15.86 -18.25 4.65
C ARG A 65 -16.11 -17.70 3.25
N LEU A 66 -16.45 -18.54 2.28
CA LEU A 66 -16.80 -18.15 0.92
C LEU A 66 -18.03 -17.25 0.91
N SER A 67 -19.08 -17.63 1.64
CA SER A 67 -20.31 -16.82 1.74
C SER A 67 -20.04 -15.44 2.36
N ARG A 68 -19.25 -15.38 3.44
CA ARG A 68 -18.86 -14.12 4.08
C ARG A 68 -18.01 -13.26 3.16
N TYR A 69 -16.99 -13.83 2.53
CA TYR A 69 -16.12 -13.13 1.59
C TYR A 69 -16.91 -12.56 0.41
N ALA A 70 -17.77 -13.38 -0.21
CA ALA A 70 -18.63 -12.95 -1.31
C ALA A 70 -19.57 -11.80 -0.87
N GLY A 71 -20.13 -11.89 0.34
CA GLY A 71 -20.93 -10.81 0.92
C GLY A 71 -20.14 -9.51 1.13
N ILE A 72 -18.91 -9.58 1.62
CA ILE A 72 -18.03 -8.41 1.78
C ILE A 72 -17.67 -7.82 0.41
N MET A 73 -17.34 -8.66 -0.57
CA MET A 73 -16.93 -8.25 -1.92
C MET A 73 -18.10 -7.93 -2.88
N ASP A 74 -19.34 -7.96 -2.38
CA ASP A 74 -20.56 -7.82 -3.19
C ASP A 74 -20.68 -8.76 -4.38
N LEU A 75 -20.00 -9.90 -4.30
CA LEU A 75 -19.88 -10.81 -5.41
C LEU A 75 -21.06 -11.78 -5.39
N GLN A 76 -21.98 -11.61 -6.33
CA GLN A 76 -23.17 -12.43 -6.45
C GLN A 76 -22.94 -13.60 -7.42
N PRO A 77 -23.42 -14.82 -7.11
CA PRO A 77 -23.39 -15.91 -8.06
C PRO A 77 -24.27 -15.62 -9.28
N VAL A 78 -23.73 -15.90 -10.47
CA VAL A 78 -24.47 -15.88 -11.74
C VAL A 78 -25.10 -17.25 -11.96
N GLN A 79 -26.39 -17.27 -12.32
CA GLN A 79 -27.08 -18.52 -12.66
C GLN A 79 -26.75 -18.96 -14.09
N ALA A 80 -26.18 -20.15 -14.23
CA ALA A 80 -25.88 -20.80 -15.49
C ALA A 80 -26.58 -22.18 -15.58
N THR A 81 -26.54 -22.80 -16.75
CA THR A 81 -27.15 -24.12 -17.00
C THR A 81 -26.48 -25.21 -16.16
N GLU A 82 -25.17 -25.09 -15.99
CA GLU A 82 -24.28 -26.01 -15.29
C GLU A 82 -24.32 -25.82 -13.76
N GLY A 83 -24.92 -24.72 -13.30
CA GLY A 83 -25.10 -24.43 -11.88
C GLY A 83 -24.91 -22.95 -11.53
N ARG A 84 -24.69 -22.68 -10.24
CA ARG A 84 -24.36 -21.34 -9.74
C ARG A 84 -22.86 -21.10 -9.90
N VAL A 85 -22.50 -20.04 -10.62
CA VAL A 85 -21.12 -19.65 -10.93
C VAL A 85 -20.75 -18.41 -10.14
N LEU A 86 -19.59 -18.41 -9.48
CA LEU A 86 -19.08 -17.30 -8.68
C LEU A 86 -17.64 -16.96 -9.10
N GLY A 87 -17.25 -15.68 -9.05
CA GLY A 87 -15.91 -15.24 -9.46
C GLY A 87 -15.88 -14.32 -10.68
N ALA A 88 -17.05 -14.03 -11.27
CA ALA A 88 -17.20 -13.09 -12.38
C ALA A 88 -18.56 -12.37 -12.31
N VAL A 89 -18.67 -11.24 -12.99
CA VAL A 89 -19.92 -10.46 -13.14
C VAL A 89 -20.42 -10.53 -14.59
N PRO A 90 -21.73 -10.39 -14.87
CA PRO A 90 -22.24 -10.41 -16.23
C PRO A 90 -21.65 -9.30 -17.12
N GLY A 91 -21.35 -9.63 -18.38
CA GLY A 91 -20.91 -8.67 -19.41
C GLY A 91 -19.40 -8.62 -19.60
N THR A 92 -18.91 -7.59 -20.28
CA THR A 92 -17.47 -7.41 -20.58
C THR A 92 -16.85 -6.31 -19.71
N ARG A 93 -15.56 -6.41 -19.43
CA ARG A 93 -14.76 -5.39 -18.76
C ARG A 93 -13.58 -4.99 -19.64
N SER A 94 -13.25 -3.71 -19.66
CA SER A 94 -12.14 -3.16 -20.46
C SER A 94 -10.81 -3.04 -19.71
N ARG A 95 -10.82 -3.12 -18.37
CA ARG A 95 -9.61 -2.99 -17.55
C ARG A 95 -8.85 -4.31 -17.53
N ASP A 96 -7.98 -4.50 -18.51
CA ASP A 96 -7.04 -5.61 -18.55
C ASP A 96 -5.83 -5.36 -17.64
N GLY A 97 -5.37 -6.43 -17.00
CA GLY A 97 -4.22 -6.44 -16.10
C GLY A 97 -4.00 -7.84 -15.54
N THR A 98 -2.78 -8.15 -15.13
CA THR A 98 -2.45 -9.45 -14.55
C THR A 98 -3.07 -9.57 -13.16
N PHE A 99 -3.78 -10.67 -12.90
CA PHE A 99 -4.32 -10.97 -11.58
C PHE A 99 -3.18 -11.11 -10.54
N GLN A 100 -3.33 -10.43 -9.40
CA GLN A 100 -2.34 -10.42 -8.33
C GLN A 100 -2.76 -11.40 -7.22
N ALA A 101 -2.52 -12.70 -7.45
CA ALA A 101 -3.03 -13.79 -6.63
C ALA A 101 -2.63 -13.69 -5.15
N GLU A 102 -1.35 -13.44 -4.86
CA GLU A 102 -0.84 -13.32 -3.48
C GLU A 102 -1.51 -12.15 -2.72
N LEU A 103 -1.63 -10.99 -3.38
CA LEU A 103 -2.29 -9.83 -2.79
C LEU A 103 -3.78 -10.08 -2.56
N ALA A 104 -4.48 -10.64 -3.54
CA ALA A 104 -5.90 -10.94 -3.39
C ALA A 104 -6.14 -11.97 -2.26
N ALA A 105 -5.29 -12.98 -2.14
CA ALA A 105 -5.37 -13.99 -1.08
C ALA A 105 -5.09 -13.38 0.30
N GLN A 106 -4.09 -12.51 0.43
CA GLN A 106 -3.81 -11.79 1.67
C GLN A 106 -4.97 -10.86 2.06
N VAL A 107 -5.57 -10.16 1.09
CA VAL A 107 -6.76 -9.34 1.33
C VAL A 107 -7.92 -10.21 1.80
N ALA A 108 -8.17 -11.36 1.16
CA ALA A 108 -9.21 -12.29 1.60
C ALA A 108 -8.98 -12.77 3.04
N ALA A 109 -7.75 -13.13 3.40
CA ALA A 109 -7.39 -13.50 4.77
C ALA A 109 -7.65 -12.35 5.76
N ASP A 110 -7.24 -11.13 5.43
CA ASP A 110 -7.42 -9.94 6.28
C ASP A 110 -8.89 -9.55 6.47
N LEU A 111 -9.73 -9.69 5.44
CA LEU A 111 -11.17 -9.50 5.54
C LEU A 111 -11.81 -10.59 6.41
N LEU A 112 -11.37 -11.84 6.23
CA LEU A 112 -11.90 -12.99 6.96
C LEU A 112 -11.49 -12.99 8.44
N ALA A 113 -10.35 -12.38 8.79
CA ALA A 113 -9.90 -12.23 10.17
C ALA A 113 -10.66 -11.18 10.98
N ARG A 114 -11.45 -10.31 10.34
CA ARG A 114 -12.27 -9.30 11.04
C ARG A 114 -13.37 -9.96 11.85
N ASP A 115 -13.81 -9.28 12.91
CA ASP A 115 -14.90 -9.73 13.77
C ASP A 115 -16.11 -10.24 12.94
N PRO A 116 -16.49 -11.52 13.08
CA PRO A 116 -17.63 -12.10 12.37
C PRO A 116 -18.96 -11.37 12.61
N ALA A 117 -19.10 -10.66 13.74
CA ALA A 117 -20.31 -9.88 14.06
C ALA A 117 -20.40 -8.57 13.28
N GLN A 118 -19.31 -8.07 12.69
CA GLN A 118 -19.33 -6.85 11.89
C GLN A 118 -20.12 -7.06 10.58
N PRO A 119 -21.03 -6.15 10.21
CA PRO A 119 -21.72 -6.20 8.93
C PRO A 119 -20.76 -6.17 7.75
N ALA A 120 -21.03 -6.95 6.71
CA ALA A 120 -20.19 -7.04 5.51
C ALA A 120 -19.97 -5.66 4.86
N GLN A 121 -20.97 -4.78 4.86
CA GLN A 121 -20.88 -3.43 4.31
C GLN A 121 -19.91 -2.54 5.09
N ALA A 122 -19.82 -2.69 6.41
CA ALA A 122 -18.90 -1.92 7.24
C ALA A 122 -17.44 -2.32 6.98
N ILE A 123 -17.18 -3.61 6.79
CA ILE A 123 -15.86 -4.11 6.38
C ILE A 123 -15.55 -3.65 4.95
N ARG A 124 -16.51 -3.80 4.03
CA ARG A 124 -16.38 -3.38 2.62
C ARG A 124 -16.01 -1.91 2.47
N ALA A 125 -16.59 -1.02 3.28
CA ALA A 125 -16.27 0.41 3.26
C ALA A 125 -14.78 0.70 3.55
N ARG A 126 -14.06 -0.27 4.13
CA ARG A 126 -12.62 -0.18 4.45
C ARG A 126 -11.75 -1.03 3.53
N LEU A 127 -12.33 -1.64 2.48
CA LEU A 127 -11.61 -2.51 1.56
C LEU A 127 -10.34 -1.87 0.97
N PRO A 128 -10.33 -0.60 0.51
CA PRO A 128 -9.11 0.01 0.00
C PRO A 128 -7.99 0.04 1.03
N MET A 129 -8.31 0.41 2.28
CA MET A 129 -7.35 0.52 3.37
C MET A 129 -6.84 -0.85 3.81
N ILE A 130 -7.72 -1.85 3.89
CA ILE A 130 -7.34 -3.24 4.16
C ILE A 130 -6.41 -3.76 3.06
N ALA A 131 -6.66 -3.41 1.81
CA ALA A 131 -5.79 -3.76 0.70
C ALA A 131 -4.41 -3.08 0.77
N TRP A 132 -4.34 -1.82 1.22
CA TRP A 132 -3.06 -1.15 1.49
C TRP A 132 -2.24 -1.89 2.54
N TRP A 133 -2.87 -2.32 3.64
CA TRP A 133 -2.20 -3.04 4.72
C TRP A 133 -1.76 -4.44 4.30
N ALA A 134 -2.58 -5.15 3.52
CA ALA A 134 -2.23 -6.44 2.94
C ALA A 134 -0.99 -6.31 2.03
N ALA A 135 -0.98 -5.30 1.15
CA ALA A 135 0.17 -5.02 0.29
C ALA A 135 1.43 -4.67 1.09
N ALA A 136 1.31 -3.88 2.16
CA ALA A 136 2.42 -3.53 3.03
C ALA A 136 3.04 -4.76 3.73
N ARG A 137 2.20 -5.67 4.25
CA ARG A 137 2.70 -6.92 4.87
C ARG A 137 3.41 -7.81 3.85
N LEU A 138 2.91 -7.89 2.61
CA LEU A 138 3.57 -8.65 1.54
C LEU A 138 4.91 -8.03 1.14
N ARG A 139 4.99 -6.70 0.99
CA ARG A 139 6.27 -6.00 0.75
C ARG A 139 7.27 -6.27 1.87
N ALA A 140 6.85 -6.09 3.13
CA ALA A 140 7.71 -6.35 4.28
C ALA A 140 8.19 -7.82 4.33
N ALA A 141 7.39 -8.78 3.87
CA ALA A 141 7.80 -10.19 3.76
C ALA A 141 8.81 -10.42 2.63
N ALA A 142 8.61 -9.79 1.45
CA ALA A 142 9.51 -9.89 0.31
C ALA A 142 10.84 -9.16 0.51
N GLU A 143 10.84 -8.09 1.32
CA GLU A 143 12.01 -7.26 1.64
C GLU A 143 12.86 -7.81 2.78
N ARG A 144 12.47 -8.94 3.37
CA ARG A 144 13.35 -9.75 4.22
C ARG A 144 14.47 -10.33 3.34
N GLY A 145 15.42 -9.47 2.97
CA GLY A 145 16.73 -9.89 2.48
C GLY A 145 17.53 -10.59 3.59
N GLU A 146 18.85 -10.61 3.46
CA GLU A 146 19.72 -11.09 4.53
C GLU A 146 19.48 -10.30 5.82
N ALA A 147 19.33 -11.00 6.95
CA ALA A 147 19.05 -10.38 8.24
C ALA A 147 20.14 -9.36 8.61
N LEU A 148 19.84 -8.07 8.44
CA LEU A 148 20.71 -7.02 8.96
C LEU A 148 20.53 -6.97 10.49
N PRO A 149 21.61 -6.95 11.28
CA PRO A 149 21.51 -6.73 12.72
C PRO A 149 20.83 -5.37 12.97
N PRO A 150 20.01 -5.22 14.03
CA PRO A 150 20.14 -5.87 15.33
C PRO A 150 19.09 -6.95 15.63
N GLY A 151 19.38 -7.81 16.61
CA GLY A 151 18.41 -8.70 17.23
C GLY A 151 19.05 -9.81 18.06
N PRO A 152 18.27 -10.48 18.92
CA PRO A 152 18.72 -11.68 19.62
C PRO A 152 19.01 -12.83 18.66
N GLU A 153 19.80 -13.82 19.08
CA GLU A 153 20.09 -15.01 18.28
C GLU A 153 18.84 -15.86 17.99
N GLY A 154 18.92 -16.68 16.91
CA GLY A 154 17.87 -17.59 16.48
C GLY A 154 17.11 -17.12 15.23
N GLU A 155 16.48 -18.05 14.52
CA GLU A 155 15.64 -17.77 13.34
C GLU A 155 14.20 -17.39 13.74
N ASP A 156 13.65 -18.06 14.76
CA ASP A 156 12.35 -17.72 15.37
C ASP A 156 12.54 -16.70 16.51
N ARG A 157 12.31 -15.42 16.19
CA ARG A 157 12.54 -14.27 17.09
C ARG A 157 11.26 -13.61 17.61
N LEU A 158 10.11 -13.86 16.99
CA LEU A 158 8.85 -13.18 17.26
C LEU A 158 7.68 -14.14 17.05
N ARG A 159 6.78 -14.19 18.04
CA ARG A 159 5.51 -14.91 17.95
C ARG A 159 4.38 -13.94 18.20
N ILE A 160 3.45 -13.85 17.25
CA ILE A 160 2.20 -13.10 17.42
C ILE A 160 1.13 -14.12 17.79
N GLU A 161 0.67 -14.06 19.03
CA GLU A 161 -0.30 -14.99 19.63
C GLU A 161 -1.75 -14.51 19.44
N GLY A 162 -1.94 -13.22 19.16
CA GLY A 162 -3.24 -12.62 18.91
C GLY A 162 -3.13 -11.25 18.28
N ARG A 163 -4.18 -10.87 17.54
CA ARG A 163 -4.34 -9.57 16.92
C ARG A 163 -5.80 -9.16 17.01
N ASP A 164 -6.03 -8.05 17.70
CA ASP A 164 -7.34 -7.41 17.83
C ASP A 164 -7.32 -6.02 17.18
N GLU A 165 -8.48 -5.46 16.82
CA GLU A 165 -8.60 -4.11 16.22
C GLU A 165 -9.50 -3.23 17.08
N PRO A 166 -9.00 -2.67 18.20
CA PRO A 166 -9.80 -1.82 19.09
C PRO A 166 -10.28 -0.52 18.43
N TYR A 167 -9.59 -0.05 17.38
CA TYR A 167 -10.02 1.10 16.57
C TYR A 167 -9.84 0.79 15.10
N GLY A 168 -10.89 0.98 14.31
CA GLY A 168 -10.87 0.77 12.87
C GLY A 168 -11.79 1.73 12.12
N LYS A 169 -11.21 2.70 11.42
CA LYS A 169 -11.90 3.59 10.47
C LYS A 169 -11.06 3.68 9.19
N TYR A 170 -10.69 4.88 8.77
CA TYR A 170 -9.74 5.11 7.69
C TYR A 170 -8.38 4.48 8.02
N PHE A 171 -7.85 4.77 9.20
CA PHE A 171 -6.72 4.06 9.79
C PHE A 171 -7.18 3.05 10.84
N SER A 172 -6.25 2.21 11.28
CA SER A 172 -6.48 1.26 12.36
C SER A 172 -5.49 1.40 13.49
N VAL A 173 -5.90 0.91 14.66
CA VAL A 173 -5.00 0.50 15.73
C VAL A 173 -5.18 -1.01 15.90
N GLU A 174 -4.10 -1.76 15.72
CA GLU A 174 -4.04 -3.19 16.05
C GLU A 174 -3.47 -3.36 17.46
N SER A 175 -4.13 -4.14 18.31
CA SER A 175 -3.54 -4.64 19.56
C SER A 175 -2.94 -6.01 19.31
N LEU A 176 -1.62 -6.12 19.45
CA LEU A 176 -0.86 -7.35 19.26
C LEU A 176 -0.56 -7.97 20.62
N ARG A 177 -0.97 -9.22 20.82
CA ARG A 177 -0.49 -10.09 21.90
C ARG A 177 0.68 -10.91 21.36
N LEU A 178 1.88 -10.73 21.91
CA LEU A 178 3.10 -11.30 21.34
C LEU A 178 4.13 -11.71 22.38
N THR A 179 5.04 -12.59 22.00
CA THR A 179 6.29 -12.88 22.70
C THR A 179 7.47 -12.70 21.74
N HIS A 180 8.62 -12.25 22.25
CA HIS A 180 9.85 -12.13 21.45
C HIS A 180 11.06 -12.69 22.19
N ARG A 181 12.13 -13.03 21.45
CA ARG A 181 13.40 -13.46 22.03
C ARG A 181 14.06 -12.32 22.81
N LEU A 182 14.72 -12.66 23.92
CA LEU A 182 15.49 -11.70 24.73
C LEU A 182 16.99 -11.75 24.38
N HIS A 183 17.69 -10.64 24.54
CA HIS A 183 19.14 -10.56 24.28
C HIS A 183 19.98 -11.47 25.20
N GLN A 184 19.49 -11.77 26.40
CA GLN A 184 20.16 -12.68 27.34
C GLN A 184 19.70 -14.15 27.17
N GLY A 185 19.01 -14.46 26.07
CA GLY A 185 18.40 -15.76 25.83
C GLY A 185 17.01 -15.92 26.44
N GLY A 186 16.29 -16.95 25.99
CA GLY A 186 14.90 -17.17 26.37
C GLY A 186 13.89 -16.30 25.60
N TRP A 187 12.65 -16.29 26.10
CA TRP A 187 11.52 -15.53 25.57
C TRP A 187 11.05 -14.51 26.60
N SER A 188 10.49 -13.40 26.13
CA SER A 188 9.75 -12.48 26.99
C SER A 188 8.51 -13.17 27.56
N GLU A 189 8.02 -12.65 28.69
CA GLU A 189 6.61 -12.85 29.05
C GLU A 189 5.69 -12.30 27.94
N PRO A 190 4.42 -12.72 27.86
CA PRO A 190 3.46 -12.15 26.92
C PRO A 190 3.35 -10.64 27.05
N LEU A 191 3.40 -9.96 25.91
CA LEU A 191 3.33 -8.50 25.79
C LEU A 191 2.10 -8.10 24.99
N GLU A 192 1.53 -6.96 25.34
CA GLU A 192 0.52 -6.28 24.54
C GLU A 192 1.09 -5.01 23.93
N ARG A 193 0.88 -4.79 22.63
CA ARG A 193 1.33 -3.61 21.90
C ARG A 193 0.23 -3.07 21.01
N ALA A 194 -0.16 -1.82 21.22
CA ALA A 194 -1.01 -1.07 20.31
C ALA A 194 -0.15 -0.48 19.17
N VAL A 195 -0.54 -0.76 17.93
CA VAL A 195 0.19 -0.35 16.73
C VAL A 195 -0.76 0.37 15.78
N PHE A 196 -0.42 1.59 15.39
CA PHE A 196 -1.10 2.36 14.37
C PHE A 196 -0.77 1.82 12.97
N VAL A 197 -1.79 1.60 12.15
CA VAL A 197 -1.66 1.00 10.82
C VAL A 197 -2.26 1.93 9.77
N SER A 198 -1.39 2.44 8.89
CA SER A 198 -1.73 3.31 7.75
C SER A 198 -1.43 2.70 6.38
N GLY A 199 -0.58 1.67 6.32
CA GLY A 199 0.03 1.17 5.07
C GLY A 199 1.44 1.74 4.89
N ASP A 200 2.05 1.47 3.75
CA ASP A 200 3.35 2.08 3.41
C ASP A 200 3.15 3.35 2.58
N ALA A 201 4.17 4.20 2.58
CA ALA A 201 4.17 5.45 1.83
C ALA A 201 5.49 5.67 1.09
N VAL A 202 5.48 6.60 0.15
CA VAL A 202 6.66 7.13 -0.51
C VAL A 202 6.85 8.58 -0.13
N VAL A 203 8.10 9.01 -0.15
CA VAL A 203 8.46 10.42 -0.12
C VAL A 203 9.48 10.68 -1.23
N VAL A 204 9.25 11.73 -2.01
CA VAL A 204 10.14 12.14 -3.09
C VAL A 204 10.49 13.61 -2.92
N LEU A 205 11.78 13.93 -2.91
CA LEU A 205 12.27 15.30 -2.91
C LEU A 205 12.70 15.66 -4.34
N PRO A 206 11.91 16.48 -5.07
CA PRO A 206 12.33 17.00 -6.37
C PRO A 206 13.56 17.88 -6.22
N TRP A 207 14.57 17.63 -7.04
CA TRP A 207 15.85 18.33 -7.04
C TRP A 207 16.26 18.67 -8.48
N ASP A 208 16.61 19.93 -8.66
CA ASP A 208 17.25 20.46 -9.86
C ASP A 208 18.77 20.50 -9.62
N PRO A 209 19.54 19.56 -10.18
CA PRO A 209 20.99 19.51 -9.99
C PRO A 209 21.73 20.67 -10.68
N ALA A 210 21.15 21.25 -11.74
CA ALA A 210 21.76 22.33 -12.50
C ALA A 210 21.70 23.66 -11.74
N ARG A 211 20.57 23.93 -11.07
CA ARG A 211 20.37 25.14 -10.24
C ARG A 211 20.61 24.90 -8.74
N ASP A 212 20.92 23.68 -8.35
CA ASP A 212 21.12 23.21 -6.97
C ASP A 212 20.00 23.61 -6.00
N ARG A 213 18.76 23.33 -6.38
CA ARG A 213 17.56 23.69 -5.63
C ARG A 213 16.53 22.58 -5.59
N VAL A 214 15.65 22.64 -4.61
CA VAL A 214 14.59 21.65 -4.39
C VAL A 214 13.23 22.30 -4.37
N LEU A 215 12.20 21.52 -4.66
CA LEU A 215 10.81 21.91 -4.43
C LEU A 215 10.30 21.19 -3.17
N LEU A 216 9.90 21.97 -2.17
CA LEU A 216 9.18 21.50 -1.00
C LEU A 216 7.69 21.72 -1.22
N VAL A 217 6.87 21.05 -0.43
CA VAL A 217 5.45 21.37 -0.27
C VAL A 217 5.17 21.75 1.17
N ASP A 218 4.19 22.61 1.41
CA ASP A 218 3.61 22.82 2.74
C ASP A 218 2.11 22.53 2.73
N GLN A 219 1.66 21.79 3.74
CA GLN A 219 0.27 21.35 3.89
C GLN A 219 -0.11 21.22 5.36
N PHE A 220 -1.42 21.30 5.64
CA PHE A 220 -1.97 21.07 6.97
C PHE A 220 -1.82 19.60 7.38
N ARG A 221 -1.34 19.35 8.60
CA ARG A 221 -1.26 18.00 9.19
C ARG A 221 -2.03 17.90 10.49
N ALA A 222 -2.90 16.89 10.57
CA ALA A 222 -3.73 16.64 11.75
C ALA A 222 -2.91 16.23 13.00
N GLY A 223 -1.73 15.62 12.83
CA GLY A 223 -0.86 15.22 13.94
C GLY A 223 -0.37 16.40 14.79
N PRO A 224 0.33 17.39 14.19
CA PRO A 224 0.67 18.65 14.85
C PRO A 224 -0.55 19.37 15.47
N ALA A 225 -1.69 19.39 14.76
CA ALA A 225 -2.92 19.98 15.30
C ALA A 225 -3.42 19.27 16.56
N ALA A 226 -3.42 17.92 16.58
CA ALA A 226 -3.81 17.12 17.73
C ALA A 226 -2.83 17.24 18.91
N ARG A 227 -1.54 17.51 18.61
CA ARG A 227 -0.53 17.86 19.62
C ARG A 227 -0.77 19.25 20.24
N GLY A 228 -1.53 20.12 19.57
CA GLY A 228 -1.77 21.49 20.00
C GLY A 228 -0.77 22.51 19.46
N ASP A 229 -0.07 22.19 18.37
CA ASP A 229 0.84 23.14 17.72
C ASP A 229 0.07 24.32 17.13
N ALA A 230 0.56 25.54 17.37
CA ALA A 230 -0.08 26.77 16.89
C ALA A 230 0.00 26.94 15.36
N GLN A 231 0.92 26.21 14.70
CA GLN A 231 1.10 26.22 13.25
C GLN A 231 1.20 24.77 12.74
N PRO A 232 0.07 24.10 12.44
CA PRO A 232 0.06 22.70 11.99
C PRO A 232 0.38 22.51 10.50
N TRP A 233 0.89 23.54 9.82
CA TRP A 233 1.40 23.46 8.46
C TRP A 233 2.90 23.14 8.48
N ILE A 234 3.30 22.10 7.76
CA ILE A 234 4.65 21.54 7.82
C ILE A 234 5.26 21.52 6.42
N PHE A 235 6.54 21.90 6.30
CA PHE A 235 7.32 21.66 5.09
C PHE A 235 7.67 20.18 4.95
N GLU A 236 7.37 19.62 3.79
CA GLU A 236 7.51 18.20 3.49
C GLU A 236 8.07 18.01 2.07
N PRO A 237 8.67 16.84 1.78
CA PRO A 237 8.79 16.38 0.40
C PRO A 237 7.39 16.07 -0.16
N VAL A 238 7.31 15.87 -1.48
CA VAL A 238 6.13 15.24 -2.08
C VAL A 238 5.95 13.86 -1.49
N ALA A 239 4.73 13.46 -1.14
CA ALA A 239 4.49 12.22 -0.43
C ALA A 239 3.16 11.59 -0.80
N GLY A 240 3.06 10.27 -0.67
CA GLY A 240 1.78 9.59 -0.86
C GLY A 240 1.79 8.14 -0.46
N ARG A 241 0.60 7.57 -0.27
CA ARG A 241 0.46 6.17 0.12
C ARG A 241 0.67 5.27 -1.08
N ILE A 242 1.27 4.11 -0.83
CA ILE A 242 1.42 3.09 -1.87
C ILE A 242 0.11 2.33 -1.99
N ASP A 243 -0.60 2.57 -3.08
CA ASP A 243 -1.82 1.84 -3.39
C ASP A 243 -1.56 0.34 -3.50
N ALA A 244 -2.58 -0.45 -3.16
CA ALA A 244 -2.46 -1.90 -3.21
C ALA A 244 -2.14 -2.31 -4.65
N GLY A 245 -1.05 -3.03 -4.88
CA GLY A 245 -0.60 -3.45 -6.21
C GLY A 245 0.25 -2.43 -6.98
N GLU A 246 0.53 -1.25 -6.40
CA GLU A 246 1.58 -0.36 -6.91
C GLU A 246 2.95 -0.71 -6.32
N THR A 247 4.00 -0.32 -7.04
CA THR A 247 5.39 -0.35 -6.54
C THR A 247 5.74 1.00 -5.91
N PRO A 248 6.66 1.07 -4.93
CA PRO A 248 7.14 2.36 -4.41
C PRO A 248 7.60 3.32 -5.51
N ARG A 249 8.27 2.80 -6.54
CA ARG A 249 8.74 3.61 -7.68
C ARG A 249 7.57 4.21 -8.48
N SER A 250 6.55 3.42 -8.81
CA SER A 250 5.40 3.92 -9.58
C SER A 250 4.57 4.93 -8.79
N THR A 251 4.38 4.69 -7.49
CA THR A 251 3.72 5.62 -6.57
C THR A 251 4.47 6.96 -6.52
N ALA A 252 5.78 6.95 -6.33
CA ALA A 252 6.57 8.19 -6.27
C ALA A 252 6.48 9.04 -7.55
N LEU A 253 6.39 8.40 -8.72
CA LEU A 253 6.18 9.09 -9.99
C LEU A 253 4.77 9.67 -10.13
N ARG A 254 3.75 8.92 -9.68
CA ARG A 254 2.35 9.37 -9.69
C ARG A 254 2.17 10.59 -8.79
N GLU A 255 2.63 10.51 -7.55
CA GLU A 255 2.50 11.58 -6.54
C GLU A 255 3.24 12.86 -6.96
N ALA A 256 4.40 12.75 -7.61
CA ALA A 256 5.09 13.92 -8.16
C ALA A 256 4.24 14.70 -9.17
N VAL A 257 3.47 14.00 -10.00
CA VAL A 257 2.56 14.62 -10.95
C VAL A 257 1.32 15.17 -10.25
N GLU A 258 0.72 14.41 -9.34
CA GLU A 258 -0.52 14.79 -8.64
C GLU A 258 -0.33 15.99 -7.71
N GLU A 259 0.70 15.98 -6.86
CA GLU A 259 0.94 17.04 -5.88
C GLU A 259 1.64 18.26 -6.47
N THR A 260 2.42 18.15 -7.54
CA THR A 260 3.23 19.30 -8.03
C THR A 260 3.17 19.53 -9.53
N GLY A 261 2.50 18.67 -10.29
CA GLY A 261 2.52 18.71 -11.76
C GLY A 261 3.88 18.36 -12.37
N LEU A 262 4.86 17.93 -11.57
CA LEU A 262 6.21 17.67 -12.04
C LEU A 262 6.32 16.29 -12.69
N THR A 263 6.90 16.27 -13.88
CA THR A 263 7.39 15.03 -14.50
C THR A 263 8.87 14.87 -14.16
N LEU A 264 9.18 13.85 -13.36
CA LEU A 264 10.56 13.55 -12.97
C LEU A 264 11.31 12.87 -14.14
N THR A 265 12.51 13.36 -14.45
CA THR A 265 13.39 12.81 -15.49
C THR A 265 14.28 11.68 -14.98
N GLY A 266 14.42 11.57 -13.67
CA GLY A 266 15.15 10.51 -12.98
C GLY A 266 14.58 10.30 -11.59
N LEU A 267 14.70 9.08 -11.07
CA LEU A 267 14.25 8.76 -9.72
C LEU A 267 15.31 7.90 -9.05
N ILE A 268 15.93 8.46 -8.02
CA ILE A 268 17.08 7.87 -7.32
C ILE A 268 16.59 7.36 -5.97
N PRO A 269 16.71 6.06 -5.67
CA PRO A 269 16.38 5.53 -4.35
C PRO A 269 17.23 6.21 -3.26
N ALA A 270 16.57 6.67 -2.22
CA ALA A 270 17.17 7.21 -1.01
C ALA A 270 16.83 6.27 0.17
N PRO A 271 17.34 6.51 1.39
CA PRO A 271 17.05 5.65 2.54
C PRO A 271 15.55 5.48 2.77
N ALA A 272 15.13 4.23 2.94
CA ALA A 272 13.80 3.87 3.43
C ALA A 272 13.84 3.66 4.96
N PHE A 273 12.74 3.91 5.66
CA PHE A 273 12.73 3.94 7.12
C PHE A 273 11.34 3.76 7.74
N TYR A 274 11.31 3.32 9.00
CA TYR A 274 10.15 3.47 9.87
C TYR A 274 10.20 4.86 10.52
N PRO A 275 9.17 5.72 10.36
CA PRO A 275 9.18 7.07 10.93
C PRO A 275 9.04 7.05 12.46
N THR A 276 8.31 6.07 13.02
CA THR A 276 8.12 5.91 14.46
C THR A 276 7.91 4.42 14.83
N PRO A 277 8.99 3.60 14.82
CA PRO A 277 8.89 2.14 14.90
C PRO A 277 8.32 1.62 16.22
N GLY A 278 8.23 2.46 17.26
CA GLY A 278 7.64 2.08 18.54
C GLY A 278 6.11 1.94 18.51
N ILE A 279 5.43 2.61 17.55
CA ILE A 279 3.96 2.71 17.56
C ILE A 279 3.30 2.65 16.18
N ALA A 280 4.02 2.82 15.07
CA ALA A 280 3.43 2.79 13.73
C ALA A 280 4.03 1.67 12.88
N ALA A 281 3.17 0.96 12.17
CA ALA A 281 3.56 -0.06 11.19
C ALA A 281 3.99 0.52 9.84
N GLU A 282 3.82 1.82 9.63
CA GLU A 282 4.14 2.52 8.38
C GLU A 282 5.63 2.41 8.05
N PHE A 283 5.93 1.96 6.83
CA PHE A 283 7.26 2.03 6.26
C PHE A 283 7.28 3.04 5.11
N ILE A 284 8.30 3.89 5.08
CA ILE A 284 8.41 4.99 4.12
C ILE A 284 9.59 4.73 3.18
N TYR A 285 9.33 4.72 1.88
CA TYR A 285 10.35 4.62 0.83
C TYR A 285 10.77 6.00 0.35
N GLY A 286 12.03 6.34 0.53
CA GLY A 286 12.59 7.64 0.15
C GLY A 286 13.13 7.67 -1.29
N PHE A 287 12.95 8.80 -1.97
CA PHE A 287 13.51 9.05 -3.29
C PHE A 287 13.99 10.50 -3.45
N ILE A 288 15.02 10.69 -4.29
CA ILE A 288 15.32 11.99 -4.90
C ILE A 288 14.81 11.96 -6.35
N GLY A 289 13.94 12.90 -6.70
CA GLY A 289 13.42 13.06 -8.05
C GLY A 289 14.24 14.09 -8.83
N ILE A 290 14.83 13.73 -9.95
CA ILE A 290 15.50 14.70 -10.82
C ILE A 290 14.44 15.44 -11.63
N ALA A 291 14.44 16.77 -11.57
CA ALA A 291 13.49 17.61 -12.27
C ALA A 291 14.13 18.94 -12.70
N ASP A 292 13.61 19.55 -13.77
CA ASP A 292 13.85 20.96 -14.06
C ASP A 292 12.91 21.80 -13.19
N LEU A 293 13.46 22.65 -12.34
CA LEU A 293 12.69 23.46 -11.41
C LEU A 293 12.91 24.93 -11.76
N PRO A 294 12.26 25.53 -12.77
CA PRO A 294 12.45 26.93 -13.15
C PRO A 294 11.84 27.91 -12.14
N ASP A 295 12.13 29.21 -12.28
CA ASP A 295 11.50 30.23 -11.43
C ASP A 295 9.99 30.27 -11.68
N GLY A 296 9.19 30.44 -10.63
CA GLY A 296 7.73 30.46 -10.73
C GLY A 296 7.06 29.08 -10.87
N ILE A 297 7.83 27.97 -10.80
CA ILE A 297 7.27 26.61 -10.83
C ILE A 297 6.42 26.28 -9.59
N ALA A 298 6.69 26.96 -8.46
CA ALA A 298 5.97 26.77 -7.22
C ALA A 298 4.54 27.33 -7.33
N THR A 299 3.55 26.45 -7.28
CA THR A 299 2.13 26.77 -7.38
C THR A 299 1.36 26.19 -6.19
N VAL A 300 0.07 26.52 -6.11
CA VAL A 300 -0.87 25.84 -5.21
C VAL A 300 -1.55 24.72 -5.99
N THR A 301 -1.58 23.53 -5.41
CA THR A 301 -1.98 22.24 -5.99
C THR A 301 -2.69 21.39 -4.94
N GLY A 302 -2.98 20.12 -5.26
CA GLY A 302 -3.73 19.20 -4.42
C GLY A 302 -5.10 18.85 -5.01
N LEU A 303 -5.69 17.76 -4.54
CA LEU A 303 -7.01 17.30 -4.96
C LEU A 303 -8.11 17.85 -4.04
N PRO A 304 -9.02 18.73 -4.53
CA PRO A 304 -10.12 19.25 -3.70
C PRO A 304 -11.05 18.16 -3.17
N SER A 305 -11.17 17.04 -3.89
CA SER A 305 -11.94 15.87 -3.47
C SER A 305 -11.35 15.15 -2.26
N GLU A 306 -10.05 15.33 -2.00
CA GLU A 306 -9.32 14.73 -0.88
C GLU A 306 -9.10 15.72 0.27
N GLY A 307 -9.61 16.95 0.13
CA GLY A 307 -9.43 18.02 1.11
C GLY A 307 -8.00 18.53 1.18
N GLU A 308 -7.20 18.30 0.13
CA GLU A 308 -5.82 18.74 0.04
C GLU A 308 -5.72 20.21 -0.40
N ASP A 309 -4.88 20.96 0.30
CA ASP A 309 -4.50 22.34 0.00
C ASP A 309 -2.97 22.42 0.17
N ILE A 310 -2.26 22.29 -0.95
CA ILE A 310 -0.81 22.10 -0.99
C ILE A 310 -0.19 23.29 -1.67
N ARG A 311 0.84 23.89 -1.05
CA ARG A 311 1.61 24.97 -1.66
C ARG A 311 3.05 24.54 -1.89
N GLY A 312 3.53 24.67 -3.12
CA GLY A 312 4.93 24.49 -3.46
C GLY A 312 5.81 25.62 -2.93
N GLN A 313 7.02 25.29 -2.49
CA GLN A 313 8.05 26.25 -2.11
C GLN A 313 9.42 25.85 -2.66
N LEU A 314 9.97 26.71 -3.51
CA LEU A 314 11.29 26.52 -4.10
C LEU A 314 12.38 27.09 -3.18
N VAL A 315 13.37 26.27 -2.82
CA VAL A 315 14.52 26.70 -2.01
C VAL A 315 15.83 26.15 -2.55
N SER A 316 16.95 26.86 -2.38
CA SER A 316 18.26 26.29 -2.68
C SER A 316 18.58 25.13 -1.72
N ARG A 317 19.43 24.20 -2.15
CA ARG A 317 19.90 23.11 -1.29
C ARG A 317 20.58 23.64 -0.02
N ASP A 318 21.35 24.72 -0.14
CA ASP A 318 22.02 25.36 1.00
C ASP A 318 21.02 26.00 1.98
N GLU A 319 19.96 26.66 1.49
CA GLU A 319 18.90 27.19 2.37
C GLU A 319 18.11 26.06 3.04
N LEU A 320 17.79 24.97 2.32
CA LEU A 320 17.17 23.79 2.92
C LEU A 320 18.02 23.27 4.08
N MET A 321 19.33 23.14 3.89
CA MET A 321 20.23 22.69 4.96
C MET A 321 20.26 23.66 6.13
N ARG A 322 20.25 24.97 5.88
CA ARG A 322 20.11 25.97 6.95
C ARG A 322 18.78 25.84 7.67
N MET A 323 17.66 25.60 6.97
CA MET A 323 16.36 25.35 7.59
C MET A 323 16.36 24.11 8.47
N VAL A 324 17.02 23.03 8.06
CA VAL A 324 17.18 21.80 8.84
C VAL A 324 18.01 22.05 10.09
N LEU A 325 19.19 22.66 9.97
CA LEU A 325 20.11 22.86 11.09
C LEU A 325 19.59 23.88 12.13
N ASP A 326 18.85 24.89 11.68
CA ASP A 326 18.23 25.89 12.57
C ASP A 326 16.87 25.43 13.15
N GLY A 327 16.42 24.21 12.86
CA GLY A 327 15.20 23.62 13.43
C GLY A 327 13.88 24.12 12.81
N ARG A 328 13.91 24.75 11.63
CA ARG A 328 12.72 25.17 10.87
C ARG A 328 12.07 24.03 10.09
N ILE A 329 12.81 22.97 9.78
CA ILE A 329 12.25 21.72 9.26
C ILE A 329 12.02 20.77 10.44
N VAL A 330 10.76 20.38 10.62
CA VAL A 330 10.34 19.42 11.67
C VAL A 330 9.75 18.13 11.10
N SER A 331 9.67 18.01 9.78
CA SER A 331 9.32 16.77 9.09
C SER A 331 10.52 15.83 9.06
N GLY A 332 10.43 14.71 9.79
CA GLY A 332 11.46 13.67 9.80
C GLY A 332 11.84 13.18 8.39
N PRO A 333 10.88 12.79 7.54
CA PRO A 333 11.15 12.43 6.14
C PRO A 333 11.93 13.50 5.37
N LEU A 334 11.54 14.77 5.49
CA LEU A 334 12.25 15.85 4.82
C LEU A 334 13.69 15.99 5.32
N MET A 335 13.91 15.92 6.63
CA MET A 335 15.24 16.00 7.23
C MET A 335 16.15 14.86 6.72
N ILE A 336 15.64 13.63 6.66
CA ILE A 336 16.39 12.47 6.16
C ILE A 336 16.81 12.68 4.71
N LEU A 337 15.87 13.05 3.83
CA LEU A 337 16.18 13.28 2.41
C LEU A 337 17.12 14.48 2.21
N ALA A 338 16.93 15.57 2.96
CA ALA A 338 17.78 16.75 2.90
C ALA A 338 19.23 16.42 3.29
N LEU A 339 19.43 15.74 4.42
CA LEU A 339 20.75 15.34 4.91
C LEU A 339 21.43 14.37 3.94
N TRP A 340 20.69 13.39 3.44
CA TRP A 340 21.20 12.43 2.46
C TRP A 340 21.59 13.12 1.15
N LEU A 341 20.71 13.94 0.57
CA LEU A 341 21.00 14.69 -0.64
C LEU A 341 22.19 15.61 -0.44
N ASN A 342 22.29 16.30 0.70
CA ASN A 342 23.43 17.16 0.98
C ASN A 342 24.75 16.39 0.96
N ARG A 343 24.78 15.17 1.50
CA ARG A 343 25.97 14.30 1.46
C ARG A 343 26.25 13.76 0.05
N MET A 344 25.22 13.42 -0.71
CA MET A 344 25.36 12.71 -1.98
C MET A 344 25.43 13.62 -3.21
N ALA A 345 25.04 14.89 -3.11
CA ALA A 345 24.85 15.80 -4.25
C ALA A 345 26.07 15.87 -5.20
N GLY A 346 27.30 15.89 -4.67
CA GLY A 346 28.51 15.91 -5.49
C GLY A 346 28.67 14.66 -6.36
N GLU A 347 28.47 13.48 -5.77
CA GLU A 347 28.54 12.19 -6.48
C GLU A 347 27.39 12.05 -7.49
N LEU A 348 26.18 12.47 -7.10
CA LEU A 348 25.01 12.42 -7.98
C LEU A 348 25.20 13.34 -9.19
N LYS A 349 25.66 14.59 -9.01
CA LYS A 349 25.92 15.50 -10.15
C LYS A 349 26.91 14.91 -11.15
N GLN A 350 27.97 14.25 -10.67
CA GLN A 350 28.94 13.60 -11.55
C GLN A 350 28.30 12.43 -12.33
N SER A 351 27.46 11.63 -11.69
CA SER A 351 26.76 10.51 -12.34
C SER A 351 25.71 10.95 -13.38
N LEU A 352 25.25 12.20 -13.31
CA LEU A 352 24.24 12.78 -14.20
C LEU A 352 24.83 13.48 -15.43
N VAL A 353 26.15 13.70 -15.49
CA VAL A 353 26.82 14.22 -16.69
C VAL A 353 26.93 13.07 -17.70
N PRO A 354 26.39 13.19 -18.93
CA PRO A 354 26.62 12.20 -19.97
C PRO A 354 28.12 12.09 -20.26
N GLY A 355 28.66 10.87 -20.20
CA GLY A 355 30.07 10.58 -20.52
C GLY A 355 30.41 10.73 -21.99
#